data_AF-A0A850JIF9-F1
#
_entry.id   AF-A0A850JIF9-F1
#
_cell.length_a   1.000
_cell.length_b   1.000
_cell.length_c   1.000
_cell.angle_alpha   90.00
_cell.angle_beta   90.00
_cell.angle_gamma   90.00
#
_symmetry.space_group_name_H-M   'P 1'
#
loop_
_entity.id
_entity.type
_entity.pdbx_description
1 polymer ?
#
loop_
_entity_poly.entity_id
_entity_poly.type
_entity_poly.pdbx_seq_one_letter_code
_entity_poly.pdbx_strand_id
1 'polypeptide(L)' 'MKDTSSFDNPALDQLKKDFPGHRIWRSRRWDGEPGEYVATLIDPKAGVDATVMRPDPAELRAELMREAFRARGGARRLW' A
#
# COMPACT_ATOMS: atom_id res chain seq x y z
N MET A 1 -22.89 19.23 6.48
CA MET A 1 -22.01 18.19 5.92
C MET A 1 -20.92 17.96 6.93
N LYS A 2 -20.87 16.78 7.57
CA LYS A 2 -19.76 16.46 8.49
C LYS A 2 -18.58 16.07 7.62
N ASP A 3 -17.53 16.87 7.64
CA ASP A 3 -16.25 16.53 7.03
C ASP A 3 -15.62 15.37 7.79
N THR A 4 -15.97 14.14 7.40
CA THR A 4 -15.27 12.91 7.78
C THR A 4 -13.95 12.79 7.01
N SER A 5 -13.22 13.90 6.86
CA SER A 5 -11.98 13.98 6.09
C SER A 5 -10.76 13.99 7.01
N SER A 6 -10.96 14.13 8.32
CA SER A 6 -9.91 13.99 9.32
C SER A 6 -9.84 12.53 9.77
N PHE A 7 -9.39 11.66 8.86
CA PHE A 7 -8.95 10.32 9.22
C PHE A 7 -7.54 10.44 9.78
N ASP A 8 -7.41 10.78 11.07
CA ASP A 8 -6.27 10.30 11.85
C ASP A 8 -6.38 8.78 11.87
N ASN A 9 -5.77 8.14 10.86
CA ASN A 9 -5.69 6.71 10.76
C ASN A 9 -4.25 6.31 11.11
N PRO A 10 -3.95 6.05 12.39
CA PRO A 10 -2.60 5.74 12.83
C PRO A 10 -2.03 4.51 12.12
N ALA A 11 -2.88 3.57 11.66
CA ALA A 11 -2.45 2.44 10.86
C ALA A 11 -2.00 2.86 9.45
N LEU A 12 -2.70 3.79 8.81
CA LEU A 12 -2.29 4.34 7.52
C LEU A 12 -0.98 5.13 7.63
N ASP A 13 -0.81 5.90 8.69
CA ASP A 13 0.43 6.65 8.93
C ASP A 13 1.61 5.73 9.23
N GLN A 14 1.38 4.66 9.99
CA GLN A 14 2.41 3.64 10.21
C GLN A 14 2.79 2.95 8.89
N LEU A 15 1.83 2.60 8.04
CA LEU A 15 2.12 2.03 6.72
C LEU A 15 2.97 2.97 5.85
N LYS A 16 2.65 4.27 5.80
CA LYS A 16 3.44 5.26 5.05
C LYS A 16 4.88 5.37 5.58
N LYS A 17 5.08 5.25 6.90
CA LYS A 17 6.42 5.24 7.51
C LYS A 17 7.19 3.96 7.20
N ASP A 18 6.52 2.80 7.26
CA ASP A 18 7.12 1.49 7.01
C ASP A 18 7.53 1.32 5.53
N PHE A 19 6.80 1.96 4.60
CA PHE A 19 6.96 1.77 3.16
C PHE A 19 7.10 3.10 2.39
N PRO A 20 8.19 3.86 2.58
CA PRO A 20 8.36 5.19 1.98
C PRO A 20 8.46 5.18 0.45
N GLY A 21 8.77 4.04 -0.17
CA GLY A 21 8.78 3.87 -1.63
C GLY A 21 7.39 3.67 -2.25
N HIS A 22 6.33 3.60 -1.44
CA HIS A 22 4.96 3.38 -1.90
C HIS A 22 4.11 4.62 -1.64
N ARG A 23 3.23 4.90 -2.59
CA ARG A 23 2.08 5.77 -2.37
C ARG A 23 1.00 4.92 -1.71
N ILE A 24 0.65 5.23 -0.46
CA ILE A 24 -0.34 4.47 0.32
C ILE A 24 -1.52 5.36 0.71
N TRP A 25 -2.74 4.90 0.47
CA TRP A 25 -3.97 5.60 0.80
C TRP A 25 -5.11 4.64 1.16
N ARG A 26 -6.19 5.18 1.74
CA ARG A 26 -7.46 4.46 1.92
C ARG A 26 -8.41 4.89 0.81
N SER A 27 -8.93 3.94 0.04
CA SER A 27 -9.90 4.23 -1.01
C SER A 27 -11.27 4.59 -0.42
N ARG A 28 -12.18 5.09 -1.25
CA ARG A 28 -13.58 5.36 -0.87
C ARG A 28 -14.49 4.53 -1.77
N ARG A 29 -15.48 3.89 -1.16
CA ARG A 29 -16.51 3.14 -1.86
C ARG A 29 -17.56 4.10 -2.42
N TRP A 30 -18.44 3.58 -3.27
CA TRP A 30 -19.52 4.34 -3.90
C TRP A 30 -20.54 4.90 -2.88
N ASP A 31 -20.64 4.27 -1.72
CA ASP A 31 -21.50 4.69 -0.59
C ASP A 31 -20.86 5.77 0.29
N GLY A 32 -19.63 6.19 -0.01
CA GLY A 32 -18.89 7.18 0.77
C GLY A 32 -18.13 6.62 1.97
N GLU A 33 -18.29 5.33 2.28
CA GLU A 33 -17.57 4.68 3.37
C GLU A 33 -16.11 4.36 2.96
N PRO A 34 -15.20 4.19 3.94
CA PRO A 34 -13.82 3.78 3.68
C PRO A 34 -13.76 2.41 2.96
N GLY A 35 -13.26 2.42 1.72
CA GLY A 35 -12.91 1.23 0.94
C GLY A 35 -11.50 0.74 1.27
N GLU A 36 -10.91 -0.15 0.49
CA GLU A 36 -9.64 -0.84 0.76
C GLU A 36 -8.42 0.09 1.02
N TYR A 37 -7.42 -0.42 1.74
CA TYR A 37 -6.08 0.16 1.81
C TYR A 37 -5.37 -0.20 0.52
N VAL A 38 -4.81 0.81 -0.14
CA VAL A 38 -4.14 0.68 -1.42
C VAL A 38 -2.71 1.13 -1.29
N ALA A 39 -1.79 0.36 -1.88
CA ALA A 39 -0.40 0.71 -2.03
C ALA A 39 0.02 0.55 -3.49
N THR A 40 0.65 1.57 -4.04
CA THR A 40 1.26 1.54 -5.38
C THR A 40 2.72 1.96 -5.25
N LEU A 41 3.62 1.26 -5.93
CA LEU A 41 5.03 1.61 -5.96
C LEU A 41 5.24 2.95 -6.70
N ILE A 42 6.05 3.85 -6.13
CA ILE A 42 6.28 5.18 -6.73
C ILE A 42 7.26 5.11 -7.91
N ASP A 43 8.25 4.22 -7.84
CA ASP A 43 9.23 4.00 -8.91
C ASP A 43 9.02 2.61 -9.56
N PRO A 44 8.36 2.54 -10.72
CA PRO A 44 8.17 1.31 -11.48
C PRO A 44 9.47 0.71 -12.04
N LYS A 45 10.62 1.38 -11.88
CA LYS A 45 11.93 0.83 -12.24
C LYS A 45 12.63 0.19 -11.03
N ALA A 46 12.16 0.46 -9.82
CA ALA A 46 12.62 -0.22 -8.60
C ALA A 46 11.99 -1.63 -8.41
N GLY A 47 11.04 -2.02 -9.27
CA GLY A 47 10.36 -3.32 -9.28
C GLY A 47 9.24 -3.37 -10.33
N VAL A 48 8.50 -4.48 -10.45
CA VAL A 48 7.28 -4.54 -11.28
C VAL A 48 6.23 -3.60 -10.66
N ASP A 49 5.51 -2.83 -11.47
CA ASP A 49 4.49 -1.89 -10.99
C ASP A 49 3.29 -2.66 -10.40
N ALA A 50 3.38 -2.96 -9.10
CA ALA A 50 2.36 -3.67 -8.35
C ALA A 50 1.50 -2.67 -7.59
N THR A 51 0.22 -2.64 -7.91
CA THR A 51 -0.80 -2.02 -7.06
C THR A 51 -1.46 -3.10 -6.23
N VAL A 52 -1.29 -3.04 -4.91
CA VAL A 52 -1.88 -3.98 -3.95
C VAL A 52 -3.03 -3.30 -3.22
N MET A 53 -4.15 -4.01 -3.10
CA MET A 53 -5.32 -3.56 -2.35
C MET A 53 -5.72 -4.63 -1.33
N ARG A 54 -5.93 -4.21 -0.07
CA ARG A 54 -6.43 -5.08 1.01
C ARG A 54 -7.44 -4.36 1.90
N PRO A 55 -8.47 -5.06 2.41
CA PRO A 55 -9.46 -4.46 3.29
C PRO A 55 -8.87 -4.06 4.65
N ASP A 56 -7.80 -4.73 5.10
CA ASP A 56 -7.15 -4.56 6.40
C ASP A 56 -5.68 -4.08 6.28
N PRO A 57 -5.17 -3.22 7.19
CA PRO A 57 -3.82 -2.68 7.06
C PRO A 57 -2.72 -3.70 7.39
N ALA A 58 -2.98 -4.68 8.26
CA ALA A 58 -2.02 -5.75 8.57
C ALA A 58 -1.90 -6.71 7.38
N GLU A 59 -3.01 -7.01 6.70
CA GLU A 59 -2.99 -7.76 5.44
C GLU A 59 -2.22 -7.03 4.34
N LEU A 60 -2.42 -5.71 4.20
CA LEU A 60 -1.66 -4.91 3.24
C LEU A 60 -0.16 -4.98 3.55
N ARG A 61 0.22 -4.79 4.81
CA ARG A 61 1.62 -4.88 5.26
C ARG A 61 2.23 -6.24 4.94
N ALA A 62 1.52 -7.34 5.24
CA ALA A 62 2.01 -8.69 4.99
C ALA A 62 2.25 -8.94 3.50
N GLU A 63 1.36 -8.47 2.63
CA GLU A 63 1.52 -8.64 1.18
C GLU A 63 2.70 -7.81 0.65
N LEU A 64 2.85 -6.55 1.09
CA LEU A 64 4.00 -5.71 0.71
C LEU A 64 5.34 -6.34 1.13
N MET A 65 5.41 -6.99 2.30
CA MET A 65 6.60 -7.72 2.72
C MET A 65 6.90 -8.92 1.82
N ARG A 66 5.87 -9.65 1.38
CA ARG A 66 6.02 -10.79 0.44
C ARG A 66 6.53 -10.32 -0.91
N GLU A 67 5.98 -9.22 -1.43
CA GLU A 67 6.43 -8.64 -2.70
C GLU A 67 7.88 -8.17 -2.63
N ALA A 68 8.26 -7.46 -1.55
CA ALA A 68 9.64 -7.05 -1.32
C ALA A 68 10.60 -8.26 -1.27
N PHE A 69 10.18 -9.37 -0.66
CA PHE A 69 10.95 -10.61 -0.64
C PHE A 69 11.10 -11.21 -2.06
N ARG A 70 10.00 -11.28 -2.84
CA ARG A 70 10.03 -11.77 -4.23
C ARG A 70 10.94 -10.91 -5.11
N ALA A 71 10.88 -9.58 -5.00
CA ALA A 71 11.73 -8.67 -5.77
C ALA A 71 13.23 -8.89 -5.48
N ARG A 72 13.60 -9.07 -4.20
CA ARG A 72 14.98 -9.39 -3.79
C ARG A 72 15.44 -10.77 -4.27
N GLY A 73 14.55 -11.75 -4.30
CA GLY A 73 14.84 -13.10 -4.83
C GLY A 73 14.92 -13.16 -6.36
N GLY A 74 14.09 -12.37 -7.06
CA GLY A 74 14.03 -12.28 -8.52
C GLY A 74 15.17 -11.46 -9.13
N ALA A 75 15.72 -10.47 -8.40
CA ALA A 75 16.86 -9.68 -8.84
C ALA A 75 18.16 -10.49 -9.06
N ARG A 76 18.22 -11.74 -8.58
CA ARG A 76 19.32 -12.68 -8.89
C ARG A 76 19.21 -13.38 -10.25
N ARG A 77 18.17 -13.12 -11.06
CA ARG A 77 17.92 -13.84 -12.31
C ARG A 77 17.69 -12.96 -13.53
N LEU A 78 18.36 -11.81 -13.61
CA LEU A 78 18.50 -11.06 -14.86
C LEU A 78 19.94 -10.51 -14.93
N TRP A 79 20.84 -11.36 -15.44
CA TRP A 79 22.09 -10.97 -16.09
C TRP A 79 21.83 -10.95 -17.60
#